data_AF-A0AA38J7H5-F1
#
_entry.id   AF-A0AA38J7H5-F1
#
_cell.length_a   1.000
_cell.length_b   1.000
_cell.length_c   1.000
_cell.angle_alpha   90.00
_cell.angle_beta   90.00
_cell.angle_gamma   90.00
#
_symmetry.space_group_name_H-M   'P 1'
#
loop_
_entity.id
_entity.type
_entity.pdbx_description
1 polymer ?
#
loop_
_entity_poly.entity_id
_entity_poly.type
_entity_poly.pdbx_seq_one_letter_code
_entity_poly.pdbx_strand_id
1 'polypeptide(L)'
;MAASQPNVLPPLIGDSQGRYKIRVLGNSEKCIKGWVVDGDYVRMGGAVVHEHATDVIWLDPPLLLYFPRLVYRTFLRLIGLESSCSVGCSESVREVFFSKSSILWWCLSQHRVVIDRNSAQMKIWGLEVGSRPPKERKMRRLGGWGSEVTDWLQSVWKMVKGP
;
A
#
# COMPACT_ATOMS: atom_id res chain seq x y z
N MET A 1 -7.71 -12.36 -37.53
CA MET A 1 -8.08 -11.23 -36.66
C MET A 1 -7.59 -11.54 -35.26
N ALA A 2 -6.76 -10.69 -34.65
CA ALA A 2 -6.34 -10.90 -33.26
C ALA A 2 -7.47 -10.43 -32.33
N ALA A 3 -7.89 -11.28 -31.39
CA ALA A 3 -8.82 -10.85 -30.35
C ALA A 3 -8.11 -9.83 -29.44
N SER A 4 -8.66 -8.62 -29.35
CA SER A 4 -8.26 -7.66 -28.32
C SER A 4 -8.56 -8.28 -26.96
N GLN A 5 -7.52 -8.71 -26.25
CA GLN A 5 -7.66 -9.11 -24.85
C GLN A 5 -8.28 -7.94 -24.07
N PRO A 6 -9.10 -8.19 -23.03
CA PRO A 6 -9.51 -7.13 -22.11
C PRO A 6 -8.25 -6.43 -21.57
N ASN A 7 -8.37 -5.15 -21.20
CA ASN A 7 -7.24 -4.26 -20.90
C ASN A 7 -6.53 -4.61 -19.57
N VAL A 8 -5.97 -5.82 -19.49
CA VAL A 8 -5.22 -6.34 -18.34
C VAL A 8 -3.89 -5.63 -18.32
N LEU A 9 -3.83 -4.55 -17.53
CA LEU A 9 -2.59 -3.82 -17.23
C LEU A 9 -1.50 -4.83 -16.85
N PRO A 10 -0.36 -4.87 -17.57
CA PRO A 10 0.66 -5.88 -17.34
C PRO A 10 1.12 -5.85 -15.88
N PRO A 11 1.47 -7.00 -15.29
CA PRO A 11 1.99 -7.04 -13.93
C PRO A 11 3.21 -6.11 -13.80
N LEU A 12 3.37 -5.59 -12.58
CA LEU A 12 4.52 -4.78 -12.17
C LEU A 12 5.85 -5.51 -12.41
N ILE A 13 6.97 -4.79 -12.55
CA ILE A 13 8.22 -5.23 -13.20
C ILE A 13 9.08 -6.10 -12.25
N GLY A 14 8.50 -7.20 -11.75
CA GLY A 14 9.27 -8.36 -11.35
C GLY A 14 9.86 -9.03 -12.60
N ASP A 15 11.13 -9.45 -12.54
CA ASP A 15 11.71 -10.24 -13.63
C ASP A 15 11.32 -11.72 -13.54
N SER A 16 11.48 -12.44 -14.66
CA SER A 16 11.20 -13.88 -14.77
C SER A 16 12.15 -14.78 -13.95
N GLN A 17 13.04 -14.20 -13.14
CA GLN A 17 13.92 -14.89 -12.19
C GLN A 17 13.50 -14.63 -10.72
N GLY A 18 12.42 -13.87 -10.51
CA GLY A 18 11.90 -13.53 -9.20
C GLY A 18 12.72 -12.48 -8.44
N ARG A 19 13.40 -11.57 -9.14
CA ARG A 19 14.13 -10.44 -8.54
C ARG A 19 13.25 -9.18 -8.54
N TYR A 20 12.77 -8.77 -7.36
CA TYR A 20 11.88 -7.62 -7.15
C TYR A 20 12.35 -6.73 -5.98
N LYS A 21 11.99 -5.43 -5.99
CA LYS A 21 12.55 -4.40 -5.07
C LYS A 21 11.54 -3.32 -4.62
N ILE A 22 11.07 -3.40 -3.36
CA ILE A 22 10.50 -2.36 -2.46
C ILE A 22 11.25 -2.55 -1.08
N ARG A 23 11.10 -2.05 0.18
CA ARG A 23 11.91 -2.47 1.42
C ARG A 23 11.15 -2.57 2.75
N VAL A 24 11.19 -3.74 3.41
CA VAL A 24 10.57 -3.88 4.74
C VAL A 24 11.47 -3.15 5.73
N LEU A 25 10.98 -2.09 6.37
CA LEU A 25 11.61 -1.47 7.54
C LEU A 25 10.90 -1.96 8.80
N GLY A 26 10.78 -3.28 8.89
CA GLY A 26 10.27 -4.09 9.99
C GLY A 26 11.14 -5.34 10.10
N ASN A 27 11.45 -5.77 11.32
CA ASN A 27 12.63 -6.60 11.59
C ASN A 27 12.53 -8.04 11.04
N SER A 28 13.19 -8.31 9.91
CA SER A 28 13.29 -9.65 9.31
C SER A 28 14.55 -9.77 8.43
N GLU A 29 15.61 -10.37 8.96
CA GLU A 29 16.97 -10.34 8.40
C GLU A 29 17.23 -11.37 7.27
N LYS A 30 16.19 -11.98 6.68
CA LYS A 30 16.36 -13.15 5.79
C LYS A 30 15.61 -13.07 4.46
N CYS A 31 16.13 -12.29 3.51
CA CYS A 31 15.97 -12.60 2.08
C CYS A 31 17.10 -12.01 1.22
N ILE A 32 17.72 -12.83 0.37
CA ILE A 32 18.84 -12.42 -0.52
C ILE A 32 18.33 -11.92 -1.89
N LYS A 33 17.06 -12.17 -2.24
CA LYS A 33 16.51 -11.93 -3.59
C LYS A 33 15.76 -10.60 -3.81
N GLY A 34 15.51 -9.82 -2.75
CA GLY A 34 14.73 -8.59 -2.87
C GLY A 34 14.51 -7.85 -1.53
N TRP A 35 13.83 -6.71 -1.62
CA TRP A 35 13.35 -5.89 -0.48
C TRP A 35 11.77 -5.74 -0.65
N VAL A 36 10.92 -5.42 0.38
CA VAL A 36 9.44 -5.09 0.23
C VAL A 36 8.86 -3.99 1.20
N VAL A 37 8.50 -2.73 0.81
CA VAL A 37 8.07 -1.65 1.76
C VAL A 37 6.58 -1.75 2.06
N ASP A 38 6.23 -1.70 3.35
CA ASP A 38 4.93 -1.31 3.85
C ASP A 38 5.10 -0.26 4.97
N GLY A 39 4.33 0.84 4.94
CA GLY A 39 4.39 1.97 5.90
C GLY A 39 4.73 3.36 5.31
N ASP A 40 4.27 4.44 5.96
CA ASP A 40 4.60 5.85 5.59
C ASP A 40 6.00 6.24 6.10
N TYR A 41 7.02 5.89 5.30
CA TYR A 41 8.41 6.32 5.51
C TYR A 41 8.78 7.58 4.72
N VAL A 42 7.81 8.42 4.31
CA VAL A 42 8.10 9.64 3.53
C VAL A 42 9.10 10.55 4.26
N ARG A 43 9.02 10.62 5.59
CA ARG A 43 9.93 11.42 6.45
C ARG A 43 11.30 10.77 6.71
N MET A 44 11.50 9.51 6.33
CA MET A 44 12.76 8.75 6.55
C MET A 44 13.35 8.24 5.21
N GLY A 45 13.39 9.11 4.20
CA GLY A 45 14.01 8.82 2.90
C GLY A 45 13.06 8.35 1.80
N GLY A 46 11.75 8.58 1.93
CA GLY A 46 10.75 8.11 0.95
C GLY A 46 10.99 8.55 -0.51
N ALA A 47 11.65 9.68 -0.76
CA ALA A 47 12.06 10.08 -2.11
C ALA A 47 13.03 9.06 -2.74
N VAL A 48 14.08 8.68 -2.00
CA VAL A 48 15.09 7.68 -2.40
C VAL A 48 14.44 6.31 -2.59
N VAL A 49 13.45 5.97 -1.77
CA VAL A 49 12.62 4.76 -1.94
C VAL A 49 11.84 4.81 -3.26
N HIS A 50 11.10 5.90 -3.53
CA HIS A 50 10.33 6.03 -4.77
C HIS A 50 11.21 6.07 -6.03
N GLU A 51 12.43 6.61 -5.94
CA GLU A 51 13.38 6.61 -7.06
C GLU A 51 13.96 5.22 -7.36
N HIS A 52 14.43 4.49 -6.34
CA HIS A 52 15.09 3.19 -6.52
C HIS A 52 14.17 1.96 -6.50
N ALA A 53 12.92 2.07 -6.02
CA ALA A 53 11.96 0.97 -6.08
C ALA A 53 11.74 0.55 -7.54
N THR A 54 11.67 -0.75 -7.80
CA THR A 54 11.22 -1.23 -9.11
C THR A 54 9.73 -0.95 -9.28
N ASP A 55 8.97 -1.16 -8.20
CA ASP A 55 7.51 -1.15 -8.19
C ASP A 55 6.96 -0.41 -6.95
N VAL A 56 5.85 0.28 -7.10
CA VAL A 56 5.18 1.02 -6.01
C VAL A 56 3.69 0.68 -6.03
N ILE A 57 3.18 0.12 -4.93
CA ILE A 57 1.76 -0.24 -4.78
C ILE A 57 1.13 0.76 -3.82
N TRP A 58 0.17 1.55 -4.30
CA TRP A 58 -0.66 2.41 -3.47
C TRP A 58 -1.99 1.72 -3.18
N LEU A 59 -2.16 1.28 -1.94
CA LEU A 59 -3.46 0.82 -1.42
C LEU A 59 -4.33 2.04 -1.12
N ASP A 60 -5.46 2.16 -1.81
CA ASP A 60 -6.41 3.27 -1.68
C ASP A 60 -7.85 2.78 -1.37
N PRO A 61 -8.05 2.02 -0.27
CA PRO A 61 -9.37 1.52 0.08
C PRO A 61 -10.32 2.70 0.43
N PRO A 62 -11.60 2.66 0.00
CA PRO A 62 -12.54 3.70 0.35
C PRO A 62 -12.73 3.79 1.87
N LEU A 63 -12.89 4.99 2.42
CA LEU A 63 -13.01 5.21 3.88
C LEU A 63 -14.03 4.30 4.56
N LEU A 64 -15.17 4.09 3.91
CA LEU A 64 -16.27 3.24 4.40
C LEU A 64 -15.87 1.76 4.57
N LEU A 65 -14.83 1.28 3.87
CA LEU A 65 -14.33 -0.09 3.98
C LEU A 65 -13.37 -0.30 5.16
N TYR A 66 -12.49 0.68 5.43
CA TYR A 66 -11.41 0.52 6.42
C TYR A 66 -11.62 1.28 7.73
N PHE A 67 -12.40 2.38 7.74
CA PHE A 67 -12.70 3.11 8.98
C PHE A 67 -13.51 2.28 9.99
N PRO A 68 -14.57 1.52 9.61
CA PRO A 68 -15.26 0.64 10.56
C PRO A 68 -14.35 -0.46 11.12
N ARG A 69 -13.41 -0.98 10.30
CA ARG A 69 -12.39 -1.95 10.73
C ARG A 69 -11.43 -1.33 11.75
N LEU A 70 -11.00 -0.09 11.52
CA LEU A 70 -10.17 0.66 12.47
C LEU A 70 -10.89 0.90 13.79
N VAL A 71 -12.15 1.36 13.75
CA VAL A 71 -12.98 1.56 14.95
C VAL A 71 -13.14 0.25 15.74
N TYR A 72 -13.50 -0.85 15.07
CA TYR A 72 -13.66 -2.16 15.70
C TYR A 72 -12.37 -2.66 16.34
N ARG A 73 -11.25 -2.62 15.61
CA ARG A 73 -9.92 -3.02 16.10
C ARG A 73 -9.50 -2.20 17.33
N THR A 74 -9.71 -0.89 17.28
CA THR A 74 -9.37 0.02 18.40
C THR A 74 -10.27 -0.25 19.60
N PHE A 75 -11.55 -0.56 19.39
CA PHE A 75 -12.45 -0.98 20.46
C PHE A 75 -12.00 -2.30 21.12
N LEU A 76 -11.62 -3.33 20.35
CA LEU A 76 -11.11 -4.60 20.88
C LEU A 76 -9.87 -4.41 21.77
N ARG A 77 -8.97 -3.49 21.41
CA ARG A 77 -7.77 -3.15 22.20
C ARG A 77 -8.12 -2.43 23.50
N LEU A 78 -9.06 -1.47 23.45
CA LEU A 78 -9.54 -0.76 24.63
C LEU A 78 -10.19 -1.67 25.67
N ILE A 79 -10.75 -2.82 25.25
CA ILE A 79 -11.30 -3.85 26.14
C ILE A 79 -10.34 -5.05 26.38
N GLY A 80 -9.09 -4.95 25.94
CA GLY A 80 -8.04 -5.95 26.20
C GLY A 80 -8.14 -7.26 25.42
N LEU A 81 -9.01 -7.35 24.39
CA LEU A 81 -9.16 -8.54 23.54
C LEU A 81 -8.15 -8.60 22.37
N GLU A 82 -7.45 -7.52 22.09
CA GLU A 82 -6.37 -7.46 21.10
C GLU A 82 -5.18 -6.68 21.66
N SER A 83 -3.96 -7.07 21.28
CA SER A 83 -2.72 -6.41 21.69
C SER A 83 -2.58 -4.97 21.15
N SER A 84 -2.01 -4.10 21.98
CA SER A 84 -1.53 -2.75 21.63
C SER A 84 -0.76 -2.66 20.30
N CYS A 85 -0.76 -1.48 19.68
CA CYS A 85 0.07 -1.16 18.51
C CYS A 85 1.55 -1.55 18.65
N SER A 86 2.12 -1.41 19.85
CA SER A 86 3.50 -1.74 20.18
C SER A 86 3.67 -1.91 21.70
N VAL A 87 4.81 -2.47 22.13
CA VAL A 87 5.18 -2.54 23.56
C VAL A 87 5.22 -1.12 24.15
N GLY A 88 4.47 -0.90 25.23
CA GLY A 88 4.33 0.41 25.89
C GLY A 88 3.25 1.32 25.29
N CYS A 89 2.59 0.96 24.18
CA CYS A 89 1.50 1.75 23.61
C CYS A 89 0.15 1.39 24.25
N SER A 90 -0.12 1.92 25.44
CA SER A 90 -1.42 1.77 26.11
C SER A 90 -2.47 2.72 25.50
N GLU A 91 -3.27 2.24 24.56
CA GLU A 91 -4.40 2.97 23.99
C GLU A 91 -5.43 3.25 25.12
N SER A 92 -5.79 4.52 25.37
CA SER A 92 -6.76 4.91 26.41
C SER A 92 -8.05 5.47 25.81
N VAL A 93 -9.22 5.20 26.42
CA VAL A 93 -10.53 5.59 25.86
C VAL A 93 -10.62 7.11 25.65
N ARG A 94 -10.10 7.90 26.60
CA ARG A 94 -10.06 9.36 26.51
C ARG A 94 -9.16 9.84 25.37
N GLU A 95 -8.06 9.15 25.10
CA GLU A 95 -7.18 9.49 23.99
C GLU A 95 -7.76 9.08 22.62
N VAL A 96 -8.28 7.86 22.52
CA VAL A 96 -8.86 7.31 21.28
C VAL A 96 -10.07 8.12 20.81
N PHE A 97 -10.92 8.63 21.71
CA PHE A 97 -12.16 9.33 21.31
C PHE A 97 -12.16 10.84 21.56
N PHE A 98 -11.37 11.36 22.51
CA PHE A 98 -11.46 12.76 22.96
C PHE A 98 -10.13 13.54 22.93
N SER A 99 -9.04 12.97 22.39
CA SER A 99 -7.79 13.70 22.17
C SER A 99 -7.58 14.10 20.70
N LYS A 100 -6.81 15.16 20.48
CA LYS A 100 -6.27 15.51 19.16
C LYS A 100 -5.22 14.48 18.66
N SER A 101 -4.70 13.62 19.54
CA SER A 101 -3.89 12.44 19.19
C SER A 101 -4.70 11.19 18.82
N SER A 102 -6.05 11.27 18.82
CA SER A 102 -6.92 10.15 18.44
C SER A 102 -6.57 9.57 17.07
N ILE A 103 -6.33 8.25 17.03
CA ILE A 103 -6.11 7.50 15.78
C ILE A 103 -7.32 7.57 14.83
N LEU A 104 -8.54 7.70 15.37
CA LEU A 104 -9.77 7.83 14.59
C LEU A 104 -9.87 9.23 13.96
N TRP A 105 -9.58 10.29 14.72
CA TRP A 105 -9.53 11.66 14.21
C TRP A 105 -8.39 11.87 13.21
N TRP A 106 -7.22 11.28 13.48
CA TRP A 106 -6.09 11.26 12.56
C TRP A 106 -6.45 10.56 11.25
N CYS A 107 -7.10 9.38 11.31
CA CYS A 107 -7.58 8.67 10.13
C CYS A 107 -8.53 9.53 9.27
N LEU A 108 -9.54 10.17 9.88
CA LEU A 108 -10.50 11.00 9.16
C LEU A 108 -9.83 12.23 8.51
N SER A 109 -8.97 12.92 9.26
CA SER A 109 -8.27 14.12 8.77
C SER A 109 -7.18 13.82 7.72
N GLN A 110 -6.47 12.70 7.83
CA GLN A 110 -5.43 12.33 6.87
C GLN A 110 -5.95 11.62 5.61
N HIS A 111 -7.15 11.01 5.62
CA HIS A 111 -7.65 10.25 4.46
C HIS A 111 -7.60 11.04 3.14
N ARG A 112 -8.03 12.32 3.16
CA ARG A 112 -7.94 13.20 1.97
C ARG A 112 -6.50 13.61 1.66
N VAL A 113 -5.74 14.03 2.66
CA VAL A 113 -4.31 14.40 2.52
C VAL A 113 -3.48 13.27 1.88
N VAL A 114 -3.76 12.02 2.24
CA VAL A 114 -3.10 10.83 1.67
C VAL A 114 -3.57 10.55 0.24
N ILE A 115 -4.86 10.70 -0.06
CA ILE A 115 -5.38 10.61 -1.44
C ILE A 115 -4.74 11.68 -2.32
N ASP A 116 -4.70 12.94 -1.90
CA ASP A 116 -4.20 14.05 -2.71
C ASP A 116 -2.69 13.90 -2.97
N ARG A 117 -1.92 13.54 -1.93
CA ARG A 117 -0.47 13.26 -2.01
C ARG A 117 -0.18 12.13 -3.01
N ASN A 118 -0.88 11.01 -2.92
CA ASN A 118 -0.64 9.87 -3.81
C ASN A 118 -1.22 10.07 -5.21
N SER A 119 -2.30 10.85 -5.35
CA SER A 119 -2.83 11.26 -6.66
C SER A 119 -1.84 12.15 -7.41
N ALA A 120 -1.08 13.00 -6.71
CA ALA A 120 0.03 13.73 -7.30
C ALA A 120 1.17 12.80 -7.75
N GLN A 121 1.52 11.78 -6.95
CA GLN A 121 2.52 10.78 -7.35
C GLN A 121 2.07 9.91 -8.54
N MET A 122 0.79 9.52 -8.61
CA MET A 122 0.23 8.78 -9.74
C MET A 122 0.35 9.55 -11.06
N LYS A 123 0.18 10.88 -11.06
CA LYS A 123 0.40 11.72 -12.24
C LYS A 123 1.84 11.71 -12.74
N ILE A 124 2.82 11.32 -11.91
CA ILE A 124 4.24 11.23 -12.28
C ILE A 124 4.60 9.78 -12.67
N TRP A 125 4.29 8.83 -11.78
CA TRP A 125 4.79 7.46 -11.80
C TRP A 125 3.75 6.39 -12.16
N GLY A 126 2.48 6.75 -12.27
CA GLY A 126 1.37 5.82 -12.48
C GLY A 126 1.48 5.05 -13.80
N LEU A 127 1.22 3.73 -13.79
CA LEU A 127 1.26 2.89 -15.00
C LEU A 127 0.38 3.45 -16.13
N GLU A 128 -0.87 3.82 -15.80
CA GLU A 128 -1.84 4.34 -16.76
C GLU A 128 -1.68 5.85 -16.98
N VAL A 129 -1.64 6.62 -15.88
CA VAL A 129 -1.81 8.08 -15.84
C VAL A 129 -0.51 8.88 -15.61
N GLY A 130 0.65 8.21 -15.56
CA GLY A 130 1.94 8.84 -15.30
C GLY A 130 2.50 9.61 -16.50
N SER A 131 2.98 10.83 -16.28
CA SER A 131 3.60 11.67 -17.31
C SER A 131 4.98 11.17 -17.80
N ARG A 132 5.64 10.28 -17.05
CA ARG A 132 6.92 9.68 -17.45
C ARG A 132 6.78 8.67 -18.62
N PRO A 133 7.86 8.40 -19.37
CA PRO A 133 7.89 7.33 -20.37
C PRO A 133 7.47 5.97 -19.80
N PRO A 134 6.82 5.07 -20.56
CA PRO A 134 6.28 3.81 -20.02
C PRO A 134 7.27 2.97 -19.21
N LYS A 135 8.54 2.91 -19.65
CA LYS A 135 9.66 2.22 -18.98
C LYS A 135 10.05 2.76 -17.59
N GLU A 136 9.55 3.94 -17.20
CA GLU A 136 9.80 4.59 -15.91
C GLU A 136 8.54 4.65 -15.04
N ARG A 137 7.38 4.23 -15.57
CA ARG A 137 6.14 4.13 -14.81
C ARG A 137 6.17 2.84 -13.99
N LYS A 138 5.80 2.94 -12.72
CA LYS A 138 5.94 1.86 -11.72
C LYS A 138 4.95 1.92 -10.57
N MET A 139 4.07 2.93 -10.53
CA MET A 139 3.06 3.08 -9.48
C MET A 139 1.72 2.50 -9.95
N ARG A 140 1.17 1.57 -9.17
CA ARG A 140 -0.19 1.04 -9.36
C ARG A 140 -1.04 1.42 -8.15
N ARG A 141 -2.21 2.01 -8.39
CA ARG A 141 -3.25 2.19 -7.38
C ARG A 141 -4.07 0.89 -7.29
N LEU A 142 -4.48 0.52 -6.08
CA LEU A 142 -5.42 -0.57 -5.81
C LEU A 142 -6.51 0.00 -4.89
N GLY A 143 -7.66 0.34 -5.46
CA GLY A 143 -8.72 1.09 -4.77
C GLY A 143 -10.15 0.60 -5.01
N GLY A 144 -10.34 -0.41 -5.87
CA GLY A 144 -11.62 -1.08 -6.05
C GLY A 144 -12.01 -1.99 -4.87
N TRP A 145 -13.23 -2.55 -4.93
CA TRP A 145 -13.77 -3.49 -3.94
C TRP A 145 -13.16 -4.93 -4.03
N GLY A 146 -11.88 -5.03 -4.39
CA GLY A 146 -11.11 -6.29 -4.37
C GLY A 146 -11.04 -7.08 -5.67
N SER A 147 -11.85 -6.79 -6.69
CA SER A 147 -11.73 -7.42 -8.03
C SER A 147 -10.39 -7.10 -8.69
N GLU A 148 -10.09 -5.82 -8.85
CA GLU A 148 -8.79 -5.27 -9.31
C GLU A 148 -7.58 -5.90 -8.60
N VAL A 149 -7.69 -6.11 -7.28
CA VAL A 149 -6.65 -6.75 -6.46
C VAL A 149 -6.55 -8.24 -6.77
N THR A 150 -7.67 -8.92 -6.94
CA THR A 150 -7.74 -10.37 -7.26
C THR A 150 -7.15 -10.65 -8.64
N ASP A 151 -7.51 -9.86 -9.65
CA ASP A 151 -7.02 -10.00 -11.02
C ASP A 151 -5.52 -9.72 -11.09
N TRP A 152 -5.06 -8.67 -10.40
CA TRP A 152 -3.64 -8.36 -10.28
C TRP A 152 -2.88 -9.48 -9.57
N LEU A 153 -3.37 -10.00 -8.43
CA LEU A 153 -2.75 -11.13 -7.72
C LEU A 153 -2.69 -12.38 -8.60
N GLN A 154 -3.75 -12.69 -9.37
CA GLN A 154 -3.71 -13.80 -10.33
C GLN A 154 -2.66 -13.59 -11.42
N SER A 155 -2.44 -12.35 -11.90
CA SER A 155 -1.38 -12.05 -12.87
C SER A 155 0.02 -12.27 -12.30
N VAL A 156 0.24 -11.89 -11.03
CA VAL A 156 1.51 -12.11 -10.31
C VAL A 156 1.73 -13.61 -10.04
N TRP A 157 0.70 -14.35 -9.62
CA TRP A 157 0.79 -15.80 -9.45
C TRP A 157 1.16 -16.55 -10.74
N LYS A 158 0.65 -16.11 -11.90
CA LYS A 158 1.02 -16.66 -13.22
C LYS A 158 2.47 -16.32 -13.59
N MET A 159 2.93 -15.08 -13.35
CA MET A 159 4.33 -14.71 -13.54
C MET A 159 5.28 -15.57 -12.69
N VAL A 160 4.99 -15.73 -11.39
CA VAL A 160 5.89 -16.39 -10.43
C VAL A 160 5.98 -17.90 -10.64
N LYS A 161 4.91 -18.54 -11.13
CA LYS A 161 4.91 -19.99 -11.42
C LYS A 161 5.53 -20.36 -12.76
N GLY A 162 5.68 -19.41 -13.68
CA GLY A 162 6.04 -19.67 -15.07
C GLY A 162 4.87 -20.21 -15.92
N PRO A 163 5.10 -20.41 -17.23
CA PRO A 163 4.17 -21.09 -18.12
C PRO A 163 4.13 -22.61 -17.89
#